data_AF-A0A2V5VS12-F1
#
_entry.id   AF-A0A2V5VS12-F1
#
_cell.length_a   1.000
_cell.length_b   1.000
_cell.length_c   1.000
_cell.angle_alpha   90.00
_cell.angle_beta   90.00
_cell.angle_gamma   90.00
#
_symmetry.space_group_name_H-M   'P 1'
#
loop_
_entity.id
_entity.type
_entity.pdbx_description
1 polymer ?
#
loop_
_entity_poly.entity_id
_entity_poly.type
_entity_poly.pdbx_seq_one_letter_code
_entity_poly.pdbx_strand_id
1 'polypeptide(L)'
;MTRSKMKTKPIRRCGDGFSLALVLVFTGVLFLLLSGVLAWMTTNGNLTQRYNEYFDSVAAAEAATEKVVASMARDFQNSGVSGVDGNLANYGASIPTQAEVNDWANYQFNDPSGGPNATYVTKLTPWQYTNLNWKYTGFKGSNSTYRIISNARNTASAYGIASAVKQEIQIAAIPLFEFGVFYAPDMELCALNTDFTVPGRVHCNGTIYSM
;
A
#
# COMPACT_ATOMS: atom_id res chain seq x y z
N MET A 1 41.94 -24.27 -97.55
CA MET A 1 40.78 -23.72 -96.82
C MET A 1 40.95 -24.04 -95.35
N THR A 2 41.51 -23.13 -94.56
CA THR A 2 41.91 -23.40 -93.17
C THR A 2 41.12 -22.48 -92.25
N ARG A 3 40.12 -23.03 -91.54
CA ARG A 3 39.24 -22.27 -90.64
C ARG A 3 40.03 -21.82 -89.40
N SER A 4 40.19 -20.51 -89.26
CA SER A 4 40.67 -19.86 -88.03
C SER A 4 39.65 -20.06 -86.91
N LYS A 5 40.05 -20.71 -85.81
CA LYS A 5 39.23 -20.83 -84.59
C LYS A 5 39.38 -19.56 -83.76
N MET A 6 38.31 -18.76 -83.72
CA MET A 6 38.20 -17.60 -82.83
C MET A 6 38.04 -18.07 -81.38
N LYS A 7 39.05 -17.83 -80.53
CA LYS A 7 38.95 -18.03 -79.08
C LYS A 7 38.30 -16.80 -78.45
N THR A 8 37.07 -16.94 -77.96
CA THR A 8 36.42 -15.94 -77.11
C THR A 8 37.03 -15.97 -75.71
N LYS A 9 37.55 -14.82 -75.24
CA LYS A 9 38.03 -14.65 -73.86
C LYS A 9 36.84 -14.70 -72.88
N PRO A 10 36.92 -15.46 -71.77
CA PRO A 10 35.89 -15.41 -70.76
C PRO A 10 35.92 -14.05 -70.06
N ILE A 11 34.77 -13.39 -69.99
CA ILE A 11 34.57 -12.19 -69.17
C ILE A 11 34.63 -12.65 -67.71
N ARG A 12 35.73 -12.32 -67.01
CA ARG A 12 35.79 -12.51 -65.56
C ARG A 12 34.77 -11.58 -64.92
N ARG A 13 33.76 -12.15 -64.26
CA ARG A 13 32.84 -11.41 -63.39
C ARG A 13 33.63 -10.88 -62.19
N CYS A 14 34.01 -9.60 -62.25
CA CYS A 14 34.43 -8.85 -61.08
C CYS A 14 33.16 -8.44 -60.33
N GLY A 15 32.60 -9.34 -59.53
CA GLY A 15 31.34 -9.11 -58.81
C GLY A 15 31.19 -9.93 -57.52
N ASP A 16 31.94 -11.01 -57.38
CA ASP A 16 31.68 -12.00 -56.33
C ASP A 16 32.24 -11.61 -54.94
N GLY A 17 33.23 -10.71 -54.86
CA GLY A 17 33.79 -10.23 -53.58
C GLY A 17 32.98 -9.10 -52.92
N PHE A 18 32.31 -8.27 -53.71
CA PHE A 18 31.51 -7.15 -53.21
C PHE A 18 30.22 -7.61 -52.52
N SER A 19 29.62 -8.70 -53.02
CA SER A 19 28.42 -9.29 -52.43
C SER A 19 28.65 -9.82 -51.01
N LEU A 20 29.79 -10.45 -50.74
CA LEU A 20 30.15 -10.93 -49.40
C LEU A 20 30.32 -9.78 -48.40
N ALA A 21 31.06 -8.74 -48.80
CA ALA A 21 31.28 -7.57 -47.95
C ALA A 21 29.95 -6.86 -47.62
N LEU A 22 29.05 -6.75 -48.59
CA LEU A 22 27.72 -6.20 -48.42
C LEU A 22 26.88 -7.03 -47.42
N VAL A 23 26.89 -8.36 -47.54
CA VAL A 23 26.20 -9.25 -46.58
C VAL A 23 26.77 -9.09 -45.17
N LEU A 24 28.10 -9.05 -45.00
CA LEU A 24 28.72 -8.86 -43.68
C LEU A 24 28.31 -7.53 -43.03
N VAL A 25 28.27 -6.44 -43.80
CA VAL A 25 27.82 -5.13 -43.31
C VAL A 25 26.35 -5.20 -42.89
N PHE A 26 25.46 -5.74 -43.74
CA PHE A 26 24.04 -5.89 -43.39
C PHE A 26 23.85 -6.79 -42.16
N THR A 27 24.60 -7.88 -42.05
CA THR A 27 24.54 -8.77 -40.90
C THR A 27 25.01 -8.06 -39.63
N GLY A 28 26.07 -7.25 -39.71
CA GLY A 28 26.52 -6.40 -38.61
C GLY A 28 25.47 -5.40 -38.15
N VAL A 29 24.78 -4.74 -39.09
CA VAL A 29 23.67 -3.83 -38.77
C VAL A 29 22.51 -4.57 -38.10
N LEU A 30 22.15 -5.77 -38.58
CA LEU A 30 21.10 -6.58 -37.97
C LEU A 30 21.46 -7.02 -36.55
N PHE A 31 22.72 -7.39 -36.29
CA PHE A 31 23.17 -7.70 -34.93
C PHE A 31 23.15 -6.48 -34.01
N LEU A 32 23.50 -5.29 -34.50
CA LEU A 32 23.39 -4.05 -33.73
C LEU A 32 21.93 -3.75 -33.36
N LEU A 33 21.00 -3.91 -34.31
CA LEU A 33 19.57 -3.73 -34.06
C LEU A 33 19.06 -4.75 -33.04
N LEU A 34 19.41 -6.03 -33.21
CA LEU A 34 19.03 -7.09 -32.27
C LEU A 34 19.57 -6.81 -30.86
N SER A 35 20.83 -6.40 -30.74
CA SER A 35 21.44 -6.02 -29.46
C SER A 35 20.66 -4.88 -28.79
N GLY A 36 20.30 -3.83 -29.55
CA GLY A 36 19.49 -2.73 -29.04
C GLY A 36 18.11 -3.18 -28.54
N VAL A 37 17.44 -4.07 -29.29
CA VAL A 37 16.13 -4.62 -28.89
C VAL A 37 16.26 -5.50 -27.64
N LEU A 38 17.28 -6.36 -27.54
CA LEU A 38 17.50 -7.21 -26.37
C LEU A 38 17.84 -6.38 -25.12
N ALA A 39 18.66 -5.33 -25.26
CA ALA A 39 18.96 -4.41 -24.17
C ALA A 39 17.69 -3.68 -23.68
N TRP A 40 16.84 -3.24 -24.61
CA TRP A 40 15.55 -2.64 -24.28
C TRP A 40 14.60 -3.63 -23.59
N MET A 41 14.44 -4.85 -24.11
CA MET A 41 13.62 -5.91 -23.50
C MET A 41 14.09 -6.25 -22.08
N THR A 42 15.41 -6.40 -21.88
CA THR A 42 16.00 -6.68 -20.56
C THR A 42 15.74 -5.54 -19.58
N THR A 43 15.85 -4.29 -20.03
CA THR A 43 15.57 -3.11 -19.21
C THR A 43 14.10 -3.06 -18.80
N ASN A 44 13.18 -3.32 -19.73
CA ASN A 44 11.75 -3.39 -19.42
C ASN A 44 11.42 -4.54 -18.45
N GLY A 45 12.01 -5.73 -18.66
CA GLY A 45 11.83 -6.86 -17.76
C GLY A 45 12.26 -6.54 -16.32
N ASN A 46 13.45 -5.94 -16.16
CA ASN A 46 13.93 -5.49 -14.86
C ASN A 46 13.02 -4.43 -14.24
N LEU A 47 12.51 -3.47 -15.03
CA LEU A 47 11.60 -2.44 -14.54
C LEU A 47 10.28 -3.07 -14.04
N THR A 48 9.71 -4.01 -14.79
CA THR A 48 8.50 -4.74 -14.39
C THR A 48 8.71 -5.54 -13.11
N GLN A 49 9.84 -6.25 -12.98
CA GLN A 49 10.13 -7.02 -11.76
C GLN A 49 10.29 -6.12 -10.53
N ARG A 50 10.98 -4.98 -10.67
CA ARG A 50 11.08 -3.97 -9.61
C ARG A 50 9.73 -3.36 -9.26
N TYR A 51 8.88 -3.12 -10.25
CA TYR A 51 7.53 -2.62 -10.03
C TYR A 51 6.70 -3.60 -9.22
N ASN A 52 6.73 -4.90 -9.56
CA ASN A 52 6.01 -5.92 -8.81
C ASN A 52 6.53 -6.02 -7.37
N GLU A 53 7.85 -6.06 -7.16
CA GLU A 53 8.43 -6.12 -5.82
C GLU A 53 8.07 -4.89 -4.98
N TYR A 54 7.93 -3.71 -5.59
CA TYR A 54 7.45 -2.53 -4.88
C TYR A 54 6.05 -2.77 -4.29
N PHE A 55 5.09 -3.30 -5.07
CA PHE A 55 3.75 -3.60 -4.54
C PHE A 55 3.78 -4.71 -3.50
N ASP A 56 4.61 -5.73 -3.69
CA ASP A 56 4.76 -6.82 -2.72
C ASP A 56 5.33 -6.31 -1.38
N SER A 57 6.32 -5.42 -1.42
CA SER A 57 6.87 -4.77 -0.23
C SER A 57 5.88 -3.80 0.41
N VAL A 58 5.05 -3.09 -0.36
CA VAL A 58 3.96 -2.27 0.19
C VAL A 58 2.93 -3.13 0.92
N ALA A 59 2.49 -4.23 0.31
CA ALA A 59 1.53 -5.15 0.92
C ALA A 59 2.08 -5.81 2.19
N ALA A 60 3.38 -6.15 2.22
CA ALA A 60 4.04 -6.63 3.42
C ALA A 60 4.08 -5.56 4.53
N ALA A 61 4.42 -4.31 4.18
CA ALA A 61 4.41 -3.21 5.14
C ALA A 61 3.00 -2.95 5.70
N GLU A 62 1.96 -3.03 4.86
CA GLU A 62 0.55 -2.93 5.26
C GLU A 62 0.15 -4.06 6.21
N ALA A 63 0.55 -5.30 5.93
CA ALA A 63 0.29 -6.42 6.83
C ALA A 63 0.89 -6.20 8.22
N ALA A 64 2.07 -5.59 8.31
CA ALA A 64 2.68 -5.25 9.59
C ALA A 64 1.92 -4.13 10.32
N THR A 65 1.48 -3.08 9.62
CA THR A 65 0.68 -2.03 10.27
C THR A 65 -0.68 -2.55 10.72
N GLU A 66 -1.37 -3.35 9.89
CA GLU A 66 -2.68 -3.93 10.22
C GLU A 66 -2.60 -4.93 11.37
N LYS A 67 -1.51 -5.69 11.51
CA LYS A 67 -1.29 -6.55 12.68
C LYS A 67 -1.24 -5.76 13.99
N VAL A 68 -0.58 -4.60 13.99
CA VAL A 68 -0.59 -3.69 15.13
C VAL A 68 -1.99 -3.14 15.39
N VAL A 69 -2.69 -2.68 14.35
CA VAL A 69 -4.07 -2.17 14.47
C VAL A 69 -5.00 -3.22 15.07
N ALA A 70 -4.92 -4.47 14.60
CA ALA A 70 -5.71 -5.59 15.12
C ALA A 70 -5.38 -5.88 16.59
N SER A 71 -4.09 -5.83 16.96
CA SER A 71 -3.66 -6.00 18.36
C SER A 71 -4.22 -4.90 19.26
N MET A 72 -4.14 -3.64 18.82
CA MET A 72 -4.69 -2.48 19.52
C MET A 72 -6.22 -2.58 19.67
N ALA A 73 -6.92 -2.98 18.61
CA ALA A 73 -8.37 -3.14 18.63
C ALA A 73 -8.80 -4.23 19.62
N ARG A 74 -8.11 -5.37 19.63
CA ARG A 74 -8.35 -6.45 20.58
C ARG A 74 -8.13 -6.00 22.02
N ASP A 75 -7.02 -5.34 22.29
CA ASP A 75 -6.66 -4.91 23.66
C ASP A 75 -7.61 -3.80 24.16
N PHE A 76 -8.07 -2.92 23.26
CA PHE A 76 -9.09 -1.93 23.56
C PHE A 76 -10.45 -2.59 23.88
N GLN A 77 -10.86 -3.62 23.16
CA GLN A 77 -12.10 -4.34 23.46
C GLN A 77 -12.06 -5.07 24.80
N ASN A 78 -10.90 -5.65 25.16
CA ASN A 78 -10.74 -6.44 26.38
C ASN A 78 -10.53 -5.60 27.64
N SER A 79 -9.82 -4.47 27.54
CA SER A 79 -9.36 -3.70 28.70
C SER A 79 -9.47 -2.20 28.51
N GLY A 80 -10.10 -1.74 27.43
CA GLY A 80 -10.28 -0.32 27.15
C GLY A 80 -8.97 0.42 26.97
N VAL A 81 -8.99 1.68 27.40
CA VAL A 81 -7.85 2.61 27.30
C VAL A 81 -6.60 2.10 28.00
N SER A 82 -6.74 1.51 29.20
CA SER A 82 -5.60 1.05 30.00
C SER A 82 -4.88 -0.13 29.34
N GLY A 83 -5.59 -0.99 28.63
CA GLY A 83 -4.99 -2.07 27.83
C GLY A 83 -4.11 -1.52 26.71
N VAL A 84 -4.63 -0.56 25.94
CA VAL A 84 -3.88 0.04 24.84
C VAL A 84 -2.65 0.81 25.32
N ASP A 85 -2.81 1.65 26.34
CA ASP A 85 -1.71 2.46 26.86
C ASP A 85 -0.65 1.60 27.57
N GLY A 86 -1.05 0.53 28.26
CA GLY A 86 -0.14 -0.41 28.91
C GLY A 86 0.69 -1.25 27.93
N ASN A 87 0.10 -1.61 26.77
CA ASN A 87 0.79 -2.38 25.72
C ASN A 87 1.44 -1.52 24.64
N LEU A 88 1.40 -0.18 24.76
CA LEU A 88 1.88 0.73 23.71
C LEU A 88 3.34 0.45 23.29
N ALA A 89 4.21 0.20 24.26
CA ALA A 89 5.62 -0.12 24.00
C ALA A 89 5.83 -1.50 23.35
N ASN A 90 4.88 -2.42 23.51
CA ASN A 90 4.97 -3.79 23.00
C ASN A 90 4.49 -3.90 21.55
N TYR A 91 3.59 -3.02 21.11
CA TYR A 91 3.07 -3.06 19.74
C TYR A 91 4.15 -2.92 18.67
N GLY A 92 5.25 -2.21 18.97
CA GLY A 92 6.35 -2.06 18.02
C GLY A 92 7.06 -3.37 17.68
N ALA A 93 6.94 -4.41 18.52
CA ALA A 93 7.46 -5.75 18.23
C ALA A 93 6.44 -6.66 17.51
N SER A 94 5.20 -6.20 17.29
CA SER A 94 4.13 -6.99 16.67
C SER A 94 4.23 -7.00 15.15
N ILE A 95 5.27 -7.65 14.63
CA ILE A 95 5.52 -7.80 13.19
C ILE A 95 5.04 -9.16 12.67
N PRO A 96 4.68 -9.31 11.38
CA PRO A 96 4.40 -10.61 10.79
C PRO A 96 5.61 -11.54 10.90
N THR A 97 5.37 -12.81 11.25
CA THR A 97 6.44 -13.79 11.47
C THR A 97 6.24 -15.03 10.62
N GLN A 98 7.35 -15.75 10.36
CA GLN A 98 7.31 -17.02 9.63
C GLN A 98 6.41 -18.06 10.28
N ALA A 99 6.25 -18.02 11.61
CA ALA A 99 5.36 -18.93 12.34
C ALA A 99 3.88 -18.75 11.99
N GLU A 100 3.50 -17.57 11.48
CA GLU A 100 2.13 -17.27 11.04
C GLU A 100 1.95 -17.64 9.58
N VAL A 101 2.85 -17.18 8.71
CA VAL A 101 2.89 -17.50 7.28
C VAL A 101 4.35 -17.60 6.85
N ASN A 102 4.70 -18.69 6.18
CA ASN A 102 6.08 -18.98 5.80
C ASN A 102 6.72 -17.89 4.93
N ASP A 103 5.93 -17.22 4.08
CA ASP A 103 6.40 -16.19 3.16
C ASP A 103 7.01 -14.97 3.87
N TRP A 104 6.60 -14.70 5.12
CA TRP A 104 7.16 -13.60 5.91
C TRP A 104 8.65 -13.78 6.24
N ALA A 105 9.20 -14.99 6.11
CA ALA A 105 10.64 -15.21 6.23
C ALA A 105 11.48 -14.49 5.17
N ASN A 106 10.86 -14.15 4.03
CA ASN A 106 11.51 -13.42 2.95
C ASN A 106 11.47 -11.90 3.15
N TYR A 107 10.85 -11.42 4.23
CA TYR A 107 10.69 -9.98 4.49
C TYR A 107 11.42 -9.56 5.75
N GLN A 108 12.09 -8.41 5.65
CA GLN A 108 12.60 -7.68 6.80
C GLN A 108 11.70 -6.49 7.07
N PHE A 109 11.19 -6.40 8.30
CA PHE A 109 10.40 -5.27 8.77
C PHE A 109 11.28 -4.29 9.55
N ASN A 110 11.11 -2.99 9.34
CA ASN A 110 11.91 -1.98 10.02
C ASN A 110 11.07 -0.77 10.43
N ASP A 111 11.37 -0.22 11.60
CA ASP A 111 10.92 1.10 12.02
C ASP A 111 11.63 2.17 11.16
N PRO A 112 10.94 3.24 10.71
CA PRO A 112 11.56 4.46 10.16
C PRO A 112 12.77 5.02 10.93
N SER A 113 12.86 4.77 12.22
CA SER A 113 13.94 5.19 13.12
C SER A 113 15.19 4.29 13.04
N GLY A 114 15.15 3.23 12.22
CA GLY A 114 16.29 2.33 11.96
C GLY A 114 16.32 1.04 12.76
N GLY A 115 15.29 0.75 13.58
CA GLY A 115 15.18 -0.51 14.32
C GLY A 115 14.77 -1.67 13.40
N PRO A 116 15.59 -2.73 13.23
CA PRO A 116 15.17 -3.94 12.53
C PRO A 116 14.17 -4.75 13.37
N ASN A 117 13.33 -5.51 12.67
CA ASN A 117 12.28 -6.34 13.26
C ASN A 117 11.31 -5.56 14.13
N ALA A 118 10.96 -4.35 13.68
CA ALA A 118 10.09 -3.44 14.43
C ALA A 118 9.14 -2.67 13.52
N THR A 119 8.05 -2.22 14.10
CA THR A 119 7.09 -1.26 13.56
C THR A 119 7.08 -0.05 14.49
N TYR A 120 7.06 1.16 13.92
CA TYR A 120 6.92 2.37 14.71
C TYR A 120 5.49 2.53 15.17
N VAL A 121 5.28 2.66 16.48
CA VAL A 121 3.96 2.89 17.07
C VAL A 121 4.07 4.03 18.07
N THR A 122 3.25 5.05 17.91
CA THR A 122 3.21 6.17 18.85
C THR A 122 1.81 6.72 19.03
N LYS A 123 1.58 7.29 20.20
CA LYS A 123 0.36 8.03 20.53
C LYS A 123 0.57 9.49 20.17
N LEU A 124 -0.24 10.02 19.23
CA LEU A 124 -0.13 11.40 18.76
C LEU A 124 -0.88 12.38 19.64
N THR A 125 -2.03 11.98 20.18
CA THR A 125 -2.85 12.82 21.03
C THR A 125 -3.14 12.14 22.36
N PRO A 126 -3.24 12.87 23.48
CA PRO A 126 -3.74 12.30 24.72
C PRO A 126 -5.23 11.95 24.58
N TRP A 127 -5.70 11.01 25.41
CA TRP A 127 -7.13 10.71 25.53
C TRP A 127 -7.87 11.96 26.00
N GLN A 128 -8.87 12.37 25.22
CA GLN A 128 -9.68 13.55 25.51
C GLN A 128 -11.08 13.40 24.96
N TYR A 129 -12.07 14.03 25.62
CA TYR A 129 -13.44 14.06 25.14
C TYR A 129 -13.60 15.20 24.12
N THR A 130 -13.63 14.87 22.84
CA THR A 130 -13.73 15.85 21.75
C THR A 130 -14.49 15.28 20.54
N ASN A 131 -14.64 16.08 19.50
CA ASN A 131 -15.25 15.65 18.25
C ASN A 131 -14.44 14.48 17.63
N LEU A 132 -15.16 13.46 17.15
CA LEU A 132 -14.56 12.32 16.47
C LEU A 132 -14.22 12.70 15.02
N ASN A 133 -13.14 12.12 14.50
CA ASN A 133 -12.80 12.16 13.08
C ASN A 133 -13.59 11.07 12.37
N TRP A 134 -14.91 11.30 12.23
CA TRP A 134 -15.85 10.34 11.66
C TRP A 134 -16.54 10.93 10.42
N LYS A 135 -17.06 10.06 9.56
CA LYS A 135 -17.86 10.41 8.38
C LYS A 135 -19.10 11.25 8.75
N TYR A 136 -19.63 11.06 9.95
CA TYR A 136 -20.77 11.83 10.46
C TYR A 136 -20.27 12.91 11.41
N THR A 137 -20.57 14.17 11.07
CA THR A 137 -20.16 15.32 11.88
C THR A 137 -20.96 15.38 13.18
N GLY A 138 -20.37 16.01 14.18
CA GLY A 138 -21.06 16.31 15.43
C GLY A 138 -20.91 15.24 16.49
N PHE A 139 -20.54 13.99 16.21
CA PHE A 139 -20.29 12.97 17.26
C PHE A 139 -19.07 13.33 18.12
N LYS A 140 -19.20 13.18 19.44
CA LYS A 140 -18.10 13.32 20.40
C LYS A 140 -17.87 12.00 21.11
N GLY A 141 -16.64 11.80 21.52
CA GLY A 141 -16.25 10.66 22.33
C GLY A 141 -14.91 10.92 22.97
N SER A 142 -14.62 10.13 24.00
CA SER A 142 -13.24 10.06 24.49
C SER A 142 -12.43 9.39 23.40
N ASN A 143 -11.44 10.08 22.84
CA ASN A 143 -10.65 9.54 21.74
C ASN A 143 -9.16 9.90 21.84
N SER A 144 -8.36 9.12 21.13
CA SER A 144 -6.92 9.30 20.96
C SER A 144 -6.50 8.82 19.57
N THR A 145 -5.57 9.55 18.95
CA THR A 145 -5.00 9.21 17.64
C THR A 145 -3.65 8.56 17.82
N TYR A 146 -3.42 7.46 17.11
CA TYR A 146 -2.18 6.70 17.10
C TYR A 146 -1.61 6.66 15.68
N ARG A 147 -0.29 6.66 15.58
CA ARG A 147 0.43 6.52 14.32
C ARG A 147 1.23 5.24 14.32
N ILE A 148 1.10 4.51 13.23
CA ILE A 148 1.72 3.22 13.00
C ILE A 148 2.46 3.32 11.67
N ILE A 149 3.75 3.03 11.65
CA ILE A 149 4.56 3.03 10.43
C ILE A 149 5.41 1.78 10.38
N SER A 150 5.32 1.03 9.29
CA SER A 150 6.23 -0.08 9.04
C SER A 150 6.88 0.07 7.68
N ASN A 151 8.18 -0.19 7.62
CA ASN A 151 8.86 -0.47 6.37
C ASN A 151 8.95 -1.99 6.18
N ALA A 152 8.87 -2.46 4.95
CA ALA A 152 9.15 -3.83 4.60
C ALA A 152 10.07 -3.88 3.37
N ARG A 153 10.97 -4.86 3.38
CA ARG A 153 11.87 -5.15 2.27
C ARG A 153 11.91 -6.66 2.04
N ASN A 154 11.73 -7.07 0.80
CA ASN A 154 11.98 -8.46 0.41
C ASN A 154 13.50 -8.74 0.39
N THR A 155 13.98 -9.58 1.29
CA THR A 155 15.39 -10.00 1.40
C THR A 155 15.75 -11.15 0.46
N ALA A 156 14.75 -11.85 -0.09
CA ALA A 156 14.95 -12.91 -1.09
C ALA A 156 15.06 -12.35 -2.51
N SER A 157 14.64 -11.10 -2.75
CA SER A 157 14.77 -10.45 -4.06
C SER A 157 16.18 -9.88 -4.31
N ALA A 158 16.59 -9.88 -5.59
CA ALA A 158 17.82 -9.26 -6.04
C ALA A 158 17.79 -7.72 -6.04
N TYR A 159 16.61 -7.09 -6.07
CA TYR A 159 16.52 -5.62 -6.11
C TYR A 159 16.44 -4.99 -4.72
N GLY A 160 15.88 -5.71 -3.73
CA GLY A 160 15.84 -5.29 -2.33
C GLY A 160 15.10 -3.99 -2.11
N ILE A 161 13.95 -3.81 -2.77
CA ILE A 161 13.14 -2.60 -2.70
C ILE A 161 12.44 -2.52 -1.35
N ALA A 162 12.81 -1.51 -0.56
CA ALA A 162 12.12 -1.16 0.66
C ALA A 162 10.93 -0.26 0.37
N SER A 163 9.79 -0.54 0.99
CA SER A 163 8.57 0.27 0.90
C SER A 163 7.95 0.47 2.27
N ALA A 164 7.20 1.55 2.43
CA ALA A 164 6.71 2.02 3.72
C ALA A 164 5.20 2.26 3.68
N VAL A 165 4.51 1.87 4.75
CA VAL A 165 3.10 2.21 4.97
C VAL A 165 2.98 2.97 6.28
N LYS A 166 2.26 4.10 6.23
CA LYS A 166 1.87 4.88 7.41
C LYS A 166 0.36 4.82 7.55
N GLN A 167 -0.09 4.41 8.73
CA GLN A 167 -1.50 4.42 9.11
C GLN A 167 -1.68 5.28 10.35
N GLU A 168 -2.71 6.12 10.33
CA GLU A 168 -3.13 6.90 11.49
C GLU A 168 -4.55 6.48 11.83
N ILE A 169 -4.72 5.92 13.04
CA ILE A 169 -6.00 5.42 13.52
C ILE A 169 -6.47 6.28 14.69
N GLN A 170 -7.77 6.52 14.77
CA GLN A 170 -8.40 7.10 15.95
C GLN A 170 -9.13 5.99 16.69
N ILE A 171 -8.75 5.73 17.94
CA ILE A 171 -9.50 4.87 18.83
C ILE A 171 -10.43 5.77 19.64
N ALA A 172 -11.71 5.41 19.70
CA ALA A 172 -12.73 6.19 20.37
C ALA A 172 -13.61 5.31 21.26
N ALA A 173 -13.82 5.77 22.50
CA ALA A 173 -14.88 5.30 23.38
C ALA A 173 -16.06 6.28 23.23
N ILE A 174 -17.12 5.80 22.58
CA ILE A 174 -18.34 6.56 22.36
C ILE A 174 -19.33 6.16 23.46
N PRO A 175 -19.83 7.11 24.26
CA PRO A 175 -20.83 6.78 25.27
C PRO A 175 -22.12 6.30 24.60
N LEU A 176 -22.78 5.31 25.21
CA LEU A 176 -24.00 4.67 24.68
C LEU A 176 -25.18 5.63 24.47
N PHE A 177 -25.15 6.79 25.12
CA PHE A 177 -26.19 7.82 25.02
C PHE A 177 -25.52 9.18 24.84
N GLU A 178 -25.32 9.56 23.58
CA GLU A 178 -24.90 10.92 23.19
C GLU A 178 -26.10 11.78 22.73
N PHE A 179 -27.30 11.19 22.66
CA PHE A 179 -28.52 11.86 22.27
C PHE A 179 -29.26 12.37 23.51
N GLY A 180 -29.75 13.62 23.45
CA GLY A 180 -30.71 14.12 24.42
C GLY A 180 -32.07 13.42 24.27
N VAL A 181 -32.42 13.02 23.04
CA VAL A 181 -33.64 12.26 22.71
C VAL A 181 -33.33 11.25 21.59
N PHE A 182 -33.73 9.99 21.77
CA PHE A 182 -33.63 8.92 20.78
C PHE A 182 -34.98 8.21 20.62
N TYR A 183 -35.49 8.12 19.39
CA TYR A 183 -36.69 7.35 19.04
C TYR A 183 -36.36 6.31 17.95
N ALA A 184 -36.67 5.04 18.23
CA ALA A 184 -36.60 3.99 17.21
C ALA A 184 -37.75 4.04 16.17
N PRO A 185 -38.99 4.45 16.50
CA PRO A 185 -40.05 4.71 15.52
C PRO A 185 -40.07 6.20 15.10
N ASP A 186 -41.19 6.66 14.53
CA ASP A 186 -41.45 8.09 14.33
C ASP A 186 -41.37 8.85 15.66
N MET A 187 -40.81 10.05 15.61
CA MET A 187 -40.71 10.93 16.77
C MET A 187 -41.86 11.93 16.75
N GLU A 188 -42.62 11.96 17.84
CA GLU A 188 -43.68 12.95 18.05
C GLU A 188 -43.25 13.93 19.15
N LEU A 189 -43.14 15.20 18.80
CA LEU A 189 -42.89 16.30 19.72
C LEU A 189 -44.17 17.11 19.88
N CYS A 190 -44.69 17.18 21.12
CA CYS A 190 -45.79 18.05 21.48
C CYS A 190 -45.22 19.21 22.32
N ALA A 191 -44.94 20.34 21.68
CA ALA A 191 -44.47 21.53 22.38
C ALA A 191 -45.70 22.30 22.89
N LEU A 192 -46.21 21.91 24.06
CA LEU A 192 -47.29 22.64 24.72
C LEU A 192 -46.79 24.04 25.12
N ASN A 193 -47.19 25.04 24.33
CA ASN A 193 -47.17 26.50 24.54
C ASN A 193 -45.94 27.15 25.21
N THR A 194 -44.82 26.44 25.28
CA THR A 194 -43.56 26.84 25.90
C THR A 194 -42.40 26.32 25.04
N ASP A 195 -41.27 27.02 25.06
CA ASP A 195 -40.09 26.65 24.28
C ASP A 195 -39.57 25.26 24.69
N PHE A 196 -39.74 24.26 23.83
CA PHE A 196 -39.21 22.91 24.04
C PHE A 196 -37.76 22.84 23.56
N THR A 197 -36.82 23.01 24.49
CA THR A 197 -35.38 22.91 24.21
C THR A 197 -34.84 21.56 24.67
N VAL A 198 -34.31 20.77 23.73
CA VAL A 198 -33.59 19.53 24.06
C VAL A 198 -32.10 19.84 24.23
N PRO A 199 -31.53 19.64 25.43
CA PRO A 199 -30.09 19.76 25.62
C PRO A 199 -29.40 18.49 25.07
N GLY A 200 -29.06 18.51 23.79
CA GLY A 200 -28.32 17.42 23.14
C GLY A 200 -28.78 17.16 21.72
N ARG A 201 -28.17 16.16 21.07
CA ARG A 201 -28.56 15.73 19.73
C ARG A 201 -29.87 14.94 19.79
N VAL A 202 -30.70 15.10 18.78
CA VAL A 202 -31.99 14.41 18.64
C VAL A 202 -31.87 13.47 17.44
N HIS A 203 -32.24 12.19 17.62
CA HIS A 203 -32.25 11.20 16.54
C HIS A 203 -33.56 10.42 16.52
N CYS A 204 -34.12 10.21 15.33
CA CYS A 204 -35.16 9.23 15.08
C CYS A 204 -34.85 8.40 13.83
N ASN A 205 -35.28 7.13 13.80
CA ASN A 205 -35.17 6.33 12.58
C ASN A 205 -36.35 6.56 11.62
N GLY A 206 -37.49 7.04 12.14
CA GLY A 206 -38.68 7.42 11.38
C GLY A 206 -38.74 8.91 11.03
N THR A 207 -39.95 9.41 10.83
CA THR A 207 -40.24 10.84 10.55
C THR A 207 -40.36 11.63 11.85
N ILE A 208 -40.00 12.91 11.82
CA ILE A 208 -40.22 13.85 12.93
C ILE A 208 -41.56 14.58 12.70
N TYR A 209 -42.49 14.40 13.63
CA TYR A 209 -43.74 15.14 13.73
C TYR A 209 -43.65 16.14 14.87
N SER A 210 -43.97 17.40 14.59
CA SER A 210 -44.06 18.47 15.58
C SER A 210 -45.43 19.13 15.45
N MET A 211 -46.13 19.30 16.56
CA MET A 211 -47.41 20.03 16.64
C MET A 211 -47.39 21.09 17.74
#